data_AF-A0A1L9B2C5-F1
#
_entry.id   AF-A0A1L9B2C5-F1
#
_cell.length_a   1.000
_cell.length_b   1.000
_cell.length_c   1.000
_cell.angle_alpha   90.00
_cell.angle_beta   90.00
_cell.angle_gamma   90.00
#
_symmetry.space_group_name_H-M   'P 1'
#
loop_
_entity.id
_entity.type
_entity.pdbx_description
1 polymer ?
#
loop_
_entity_poly.entity_id
_entity_poly.type
_entity_poly.pdbx_seq_one_letter_code
_entity_poly.pdbx_strand_id
1 'polypeptide(L)'
;MLVLPLALLLTATPPALDSWATRVCPPSKAEPESNVEMKLMEQRRAECLRKAMNKALGRVILPLKKSRPDAFTQWMALQADYDRWMAEACAAAEEANWVDLTTGERSMGTGYGFTESQCLQRHHAWRGFYADAWARGERNPLAPLSPALEGPAAEARHAWNAYRERVRQTAARAPTQAVDPARPSRKLSRNDWKPYLERLERVLAGPELLATHQCTLVPTPSPDCVQRFADSLFAQMEAPQPPGSSEGGP
;
A
#
# COMPACT_ATOMS: atom_id res chain seq x y z
N MET A 1 10.94 -37.84 13.16
CA MET A 1 10.01 -37.14 12.25
C MET A 1 9.47 -35.94 12.99
N LEU A 2 10.07 -34.77 12.79
CA LEU A 2 9.63 -33.51 13.40
C LEU A 2 8.88 -32.74 12.32
N VAL A 3 7.56 -32.72 12.44
CA VAL A 3 6.67 -31.82 11.68
C VAL A 3 6.83 -30.45 12.32
N LEU A 4 7.63 -29.57 11.71
CA LEU A 4 7.59 -28.14 12.02
C LEU A 4 6.35 -27.55 11.34
N PRO A 5 5.38 -27.00 12.09
CA PRO A 5 4.38 -26.15 11.48
C PRO A 5 5.09 -24.85 11.13
N LEU A 6 5.34 -24.61 9.83
CA LEU A 6 5.67 -23.27 9.37
C LEU A 6 4.50 -22.38 9.76
N ALA A 7 4.74 -21.50 10.72
CA ALA A 7 3.80 -20.48 11.14
C ALA A 7 3.52 -19.58 9.92
N LEU A 8 2.33 -19.75 9.34
CA LEU A 8 1.62 -18.72 8.59
C LEU A 8 1.43 -17.50 9.50
N LEU A 9 2.46 -16.66 9.63
CA LEU A 9 2.32 -15.25 10.00
C LEU A 9 2.28 -14.44 8.71
N LEU A 10 1.42 -14.87 7.78
CA LEU A 10 1.04 -14.09 6.62
C LEU A 10 0.11 -12.99 7.12
N THR A 11 0.62 -11.75 7.16
CA THR A 11 -0.10 -10.49 6.88
C THR A 11 -1.62 -10.63 6.82
N ALA A 12 -2.25 -10.93 7.97
CA ALA A 12 -3.66 -11.24 7.98
C ALA A 12 -4.42 -9.92 7.86
N THR A 13 -4.84 -9.58 6.64
CA THR A 13 -5.81 -8.50 6.42
C THR A 13 -6.93 -8.68 7.45
N PRO A 14 -7.25 -7.66 8.27
CA PRO A 14 -8.20 -7.85 9.35
C PRO A 14 -9.50 -8.47 8.83
N PRO A 15 -10.11 -9.46 9.51
CA PRO A 15 -11.25 -10.21 8.96
C PRO A 15 -12.44 -9.33 8.54
N ALA A 16 -12.66 -8.21 9.22
CA ALA A 16 -13.69 -7.24 8.87
C ALA A 16 -13.42 -6.53 7.53
N LEU A 17 -12.14 -6.24 7.25
CA LEU A 17 -11.70 -5.61 6.01
C LEU A 17 -11.83 -6.60 4.83
N ASP A 18 -11.36 -7.84 5.01
CA ASP A 18 -11.49 -8.88 3.98
C ASP A 18 -12.97 -9.22 3.70
N SER A 19 -13.80 -9.31 4.74
CA SER A 19 -15.25 -9.50 4.59
C SER A 19 -15.90 -8.39 3.78
N TRP A 20 -15.51 -7.13 4.01
CA TRP A 20 -15.99 -6.01 3.21
C TRP A 20 -15.57 -6.13 1.74
N ALA A 21 -14.28 -6.39 1.50
CA ALA A 21 -13.71 -6.50 0.16
C ALA A 21 -14.39 -7.62 -0.64
N THR A 22 -14.50 -8.81 -0.05
CA THR A 22 -15.15 -9.99 -0.65
C THR A 22 -16.63 -9.76 -0.90
N ARG A 23 -17.33 -9.02 -0.03
CA ARG A 23 -18.74 -8.69 -0.21
C ARG A 23 -18.98 -7.74 -1.38
N VAL A 24 -18.14 -6.70 -1.55
CA VAL A 24 -18.35 -5.69 -2.60
C VAL A 24 -17.70 -6.08 -3.93
N CYS A 25 -16.63 -6.86 -3.88
CA CYS A 25 -15.84 -7.32 -5.01
C CYS A 25 -15.34 -8.75 -4.74
N PRO A 26 -16.20 -9.76 -4.94
CA PRO A 26 -15.83 -11.15 -4.74
C PRO A 26 -14.62 -11.54 -5.60
N PRO A 27 -13.69 -12.37 -5.10
CA PRO A 27 -12.62 -12.90 -5.92
C PRO A 27 -13.21 -13.76 -7.05
N SER A 28 -12.49 -13.81 -8.18
CA SER A 28 -12.83 -14.73 -9.27
C SER A 28 -12.73 -16.17 -8.78
N LYS A 29 -13.63 -17.04 -9.26
CA LYS A 29 -13.56 -18.49 -9.05
C LYS A 29 -12.80 -19.21 -10.16
N ALA A 30 -12.49 -18.53 -11.27
CA ALA A 30 -11.69 -19.09 -12.34
C ALA A 30 -10.22 -19.13 -11.93
N GLU A 31 -9.54 -20.24 -12.19
CA GLU A 31 -8.10 -20.33 -12.06
C GLU A 31 -7.45 -19.69 -13.29
N PRO A 32 -6.43 -18.82 -13.11
CA PRO A 32 -5.75 -18.21 -14.25
C PRO A 32 -4.91 -19.24 -15.00
N GLU A 33 -5.02 -19.27 -16.33
CA GLU A 33 -4.24 -20.18 -17.20
C GLU A 33 -2.83 -19.63 -17.52
N SER A 34 -2.55 -18.37 -17.17
CA SER A 34 -1.27 -17.72 -17.44
C SER A 34 -0.97 -16.56 -16.49
N ASN A 35 0.30 -16.14 -16.42
CA ASN A 35 0.72 -14.94 -15.68
C ASN A 35 0.03 -13.67 -16.18
N VAL A 36 -0.30 -13.60 -17.48
CA VAL A 36 -1.02 -12.48 -18.08
C VAL A 36 -2.45 -12.42 -17.54
N GLU A 37 -3.13 -13.57 -17.52
CA GLU A 37 -4.50 -13.66 -17.00
C GLU A 37 -4.54 -13.37 -15.50
N MET A 38 -3.61 -13.94 -14.73
CA MET A 38 -3.48 -13.68 -13.30
C MET A 38 -3.35 -12.18 -13.02
N LYS A 39 -2.46 -11.46 -13.73
CA LYS A 39 -2.34 -10.00 -13.59
C LYS A 39 -3.61 -9.25 -13.94
N LEU A 40 -4.26 -9.64 -15.04
CA LEU A 40 -5.49 -9.01 -15.47
C LEU A 40 -6.61 -9.22 -14.44
N MET A 41 -6.66 -10.37 -13.79
CA MET A 41 -7.58 -10.66 -12.69
C MET A 41 -7.32 -9.75 -11.47
N GLU A 42 -6.06 -9.60 -11.06
CA GLU A 42 -5.69 -8.70 -9.95
C GLU A 42 -6.03 -7.23 -10.27
N GLN A 43 -5.73 -6.77 -11.49
CA GLN A 43 -6.06 -5.40 -11.92
C GLN A 43 -7.57 -5.17 -11.97
N ARG A 44 -8.35 -6.14 -12.47
CA ARG A 44 -9.83 -6.07 -12.49
C ARG A 44 -10.39 -6.01 -11.07
N ARG A 45 -9.83 -6.77 -10.14
CA ARG A 45 -10.24 -6.73 -8.73
C ARG A 45 -9.90 -5.39 -8.08
N ALA A 46 -8.69 -4.86 -8.32
CA ALA A 46 -8.31 -3.52 -7.86
C ALA A 46 -9.27 -2.44 -8.37
N GLU A 47 -9.62 -2.48 -9.65
CA GLU A 47 -10.56 -1.55 -10.27
C GLU A 47 -11.99 -1.69 -9.72
N CYS A 48 -12.45 -2.92 -9.47
CA CYS A 48 -13.72 -3.16 -8.77
C CYS A 48 -13.71 -2.48 -7.39
N LEU A 49 -12.68 -2.74 -6.58
CA LEU A 49 -12.55 -2.19 -5.23
C LEU A 49 -12.44 -0.68 -5.26
N ARG A 50 -11.76 -0.08 -6.24
CA ARG A 50 -11.72 1.37 -6.45
C ARG A 50 -13.11 1.95 -6.68
N LYS A 51 -13.93 1.33 -7.54
CA LYS A 51 -15.32 1.75 -7.77
C LYS A 51 -16.17 1.61 -6.50
N ALA A 52 -16.01 0.50 -5.77
CA ALA A 52 -16.72 0.29 -4.50
C ALA A 52 -16.32 1.31 -3.42
N MET A 53 -15.02 1.62 -3.31
CA MET A 53 -14.47 2.66 -2.44
C MET A 53 -15.08 4.02 -2.78
N ASN A 54 -15.06 4.42 -4.06
CA ASN A 54 -15.64 5.71 -4.50
C ASN A 54 -17.14 5.80 -4.21
N LYS A 55 -17.89 4.70 -4.39
CA LYS A 55 -19.30 4.63 -4.00
C LYS A 55 -19.48 4.80 -2.49
N ALA A 56 -18.62 4.21 -1.67
CA ALA A 56 -18.66 4.36 -0.22
C ALA A 56 -18.33 5.79 0.21
N LEU A 57 -17.26 6.38 -0.32
CA LEU A 57 -16.89 7.78 -0.09
C LEU A 57 -18.00 8.75 -0.51
N GLY A 58 -18.66 8.48 -1.64
CA GLY A 58 -19.77 9.31 -2.13
C GLY A 58 -20.92 9.43 -1.13
N ARG A 59 -21.19 8.39 -0.32
CA ARG A 59 -22.24 8.41 0.70
C ARG A 59 -21.95 9.35 1.87
N VAL A 60 -20.67 9.63 2.15
CA VAL A 60 -20.25 10.47 3.29
C VAL A 60 -19.80 11.86 2.87
N ILE A 61 -19.13 11.98 1.72
CA ILE A 61 -18.56 13.25 1.24
C ILE A 61 -19.58 14.07 0.46
N LEU A 62 -20.37 13.49 -0.47
CA LEU A 62 -21.29 14.28 -1.31
C LEU A 62 -22.36 15.06 -0.52
N PRO A 63 -22.92 14.54 0.59
CA PRO A 63 -23.84 15.33 1.42
C PRO A 63 -23.22 16.61 2.00
N LEU A 64 -21.90 16.64 2.17
CA LEU A 64 -21.17 17.83 2.65
C LEU A 64 -21.19 18.96 1.63
N LYS A 65 -21.29 18.66 0.32
CA LYS A 65 -21.26 19.69 -0.73
C LYS A 65 -22.30 20.80 -0.51
N LYS A 66 -23.50 20.43 -0.02
CA LYS A 66 -24.56 21.40 0.29
C LYS A 66 -24.55 21.83 1.75
N SER A 67 -24.31 20.89 2.68
CA SER A 67 -24.45 21.15 4.13
C SER A 67 -23.23 21.84 4.76
N ARG A 68 -22.02 21.52 4.28
CA ARG A 68 -20.73 22.03 4.79
C ARG A 68 -19.69 22.13 3.64
N PRO A 69 -19.77 23.15 2.77
CA PRO A 69 -18.93 23.25 1.56
C PRO A 69 -17.42 23.25 1.84
N ASP A 70 -16.97 23.92 2.90
CA ASP A 70 -15.55 23.96 3.26
C ASP A 70 -15.05 22.57 3.66
N ALA A 71 -15.84 21.85 4.46
CA ALA A 71 -15.53 20.47 4.83
C ALA A 71 -15.50 19.57 3.59
N PHE A 72 -16.45 19.72 2.65
CA PHE A 72 -16.44 18.99 1.38
C PHE A 72 -15.12 19.19 0.61
N THR A 73 -14.66 20.44 0.48
CA THR A 73 -13.40 20.76 -0.20
C THR A 73 -12.21 20.10 0.49
N GLN A 74 -12.13 20.16 1.82
CA GLN A 74 -11.05 19.53 2.58
C GLN A 74 -11.06 18.00 2.45
N TRP A 75 -12.24 17.36 2.50
CA TRP A 75 -12.36 15.91 2.28
C TRP A 75 -11.97 15.48 0.87
N MET A 76 -12.31 16.27 -0.16
CA MET A 76 -11.87 16.01 -1.54
C MET A 76 -10.35 16.17 -1.68
N ALA A 77 -9.76 17.20 -1.06
CA ALA A 77 -8.31 17.39 -1.03
C ALA A 77 -7.61 16.21 -0.36
N LEU A 78 -8.10 15.78 0.81
CA LEU A 78 -7.59 14.61 1.52
C LEU A 78 -7.69 13.33 0.68
N GLN A 79 -8.79 13.12 -0.03
CA GLN A 79 -8.91 11.95 -0.91
C GLN A 79 -7.90 12.01 -2.06
N ALA A 80 -7.66 13.19 -2.64
CA ALA A 80 -6.66 13.36 -3.69
C ALA A 80 -5.22 13.16 -3.17
N ASP A 81 -4.92 13.60 -1.94
CA ASP A 81 -3.66 13.31 -1.26
C ASP A 81 -3.48 11.81 -1.03
N TYR A 82 -4.53 11.15 -0.55
CA TYR A 82 -4.53 9.70 -0.33
C TYR A 82 -4.29 8.93 -1.62
N ASP A 83 -5.00 9.26 -2.70
CA ASP A 83 -4.87 8.58 -3.99
C ASP A 83 -3.45 8.74 -4.57
N ARG A 84 -2.86 9.93 -4.45
CA ARG A 84 -1.46 10.17 -4.86
C ARG A 84 -0.47 9.35 -4.04
N TRP A 85 -0.57 9.42 -2.72
CA TRP A 85 0.32 8.68 -1.82
C TRP A 85 0.21 7.17 -2.03
N MET A 86 -1.01 6.63 -2.12
CA MET A 86 -1.26 5.21 -2.35
C MET A 86 -0.62 4.73 -3.66
N ALA A 87 -0.76 5.49 -4.76
CA ALA A 87 -0.11 5.16 -6.02
C ALA A 87 1.42 5.11 -5.89
N GLU A 88 2.02 6.09 -5.20
CA GLU A 88 3.47 6.09 -4.95
C GLU A 88 3.91 4.94 -4.03
N ALA A 89 3.13 4.63 -3.00
CA ALA A 89 3.42 3.55 -2.04
C ALA A 89 3.37 2.18 -2.71
N CYS A 90 2.35 1.91 -3.53
CA CYS A 90 2.23 0.65 -4.25
C CYS A 90 3.29 0.52 -5.35
N ALA A 91 3.64 1.60 -6.05
CA ALA A 91 4.75 1.59 -6.98
C ALA A 91 6.11 1.40 -6.29
N ALA A 92 6.29 1.91 -5.07
CA ALA A 92 7.51 1.68 -4.29
C ALA A 92 7.62 0.22 -3.80
N ALA A 93 6.49 -0.38 -3.39
CA ALA A 93 6.41 -1.78 -3.00
C ALA A 93 6.72 -2.72 -4.17
N GLU A 94 6.18 -2.43 -5.36
CA GLU A 94 6.53 -3.16 -6.58
C GLU A 94 8.03 -3.03 -6.89
N GLU A 95 8.56 -1.81 -6.94
CA GLU A 95 9.98 -1.58 -7.27
C GLU A 95 10.92 -2.28 -6.28
N ALA A 96 10.54 -2.40 -5.00
CA ALA A 96 11.33 -3.12 -4.01
C ALA A 96 11.53 -4.62 -4.31
N ASN A 97 10.65 -5.22 -5.11
CA ASN A 97 10.78 -6.61 -5.57
C ASN A 97 11.69 -6.76 -6.81
N TRP A 98 12.01 -5.64 -7.48
CA TRP A 98 12.69 -5.63 -8.78
C TRP A 98 14.08 -5.00 -8.75
N VAL A 99 14.50 -4.51 -7.59
CA VAL A 99 15.80 -3.88 -7.38
C VAL A 99 16.62 -4.72 -6.41
N ASP A 100 17.70 -5.32 -6.91
CA ASP A 100 18.68 -5.98 -6.06
C ASP A 100 19.61 -4.93 -5.45
N LEU A 101 19.46 -4.69 -4.15
CA LEU A 101 20.27 -3.72 -3.42
C LEU A 101 21.74 -4.14 -3.27
N THR A 102 22.07 -5.41 -3.48
CA THR A 102 23.44 -5.92 -3.42
C THR A 102 24.22 -5.53 -4.66
N THR A 103 23.62 -5.74 -5.83
CA THR A 103 24.26 -5.46 -7.13
C THR A 103 23.96 -4.05 -7.65
N GLY A 104 22.86 -3.44 -7.16
CA GLY A 104 22.31 -2.19 -7.67
C GLY A 104 21.65 -2.36 -9.04
N GLU A 105 21.30 -3.58 -9.42
CA GLU A 105 20.64 -3.90 -10.67
C GLU A 105 19.12 -3.87 -10.51
N ARG A 106 18.45 -3.38 -11.55
CA ARG A 106 17.01 -3.50 -11.72
C ARG A 106 16.74 -4.55 -12.79
N SER A 107 15.81 -5.45 -12.51
CA SER A 107 15.26 -6.42 -13.46
C SER A 107 13.75 -6.34 -13.42
N MET A 108 13.06 -6.48 -14.56
CA MET A 108 11.61 -6.55 -14.60
C MET A 108 11.22 -7.88 -15.24
N GLY A 109 10.69 -8.79 -14.43
CA GLY A 109 10.22 -10.10 -14.86
C GLY A 109 8.75 -10.07 -15.28
N THR A 110 8.27 -11.23 -15.72
CA THR A 110 6.87 -11.42 -16.14
C THR A 110 5.88 -11.26 -14.98
N GLY A 111 6.32 -11.12 -13.74
CA GLY A 111 5.49 -10.79 -12.56
C GLY A 111 5.22 -9.29 -12.36
N TYR A 112 5.89 -8.39 -13.08
CA TYR A 112 5.82 -6.94 -12.82
C TYR A 112 4.39 -6.40 -12.88
N GLY A 113 3.98 -5.64 -11.85
CA GLY A 113 2.65 -5.05 -11.65
C GLY A 113 1.70 -5.91 -10.80
N PHE A 114 2.12 -7.10 -10.37
CA PHE A 114 1.31 -7.96 -9.51
C PHE A 114 1.26 -7.43 -8.07
N THR A 115 2.42 -7.10 -7.48
CA THR A 115 2.49 -6.55 -6.12
C THR A 115 1.82 -5.19 -6.03
N GLU A 116 1.98 -4.33 -7.04
CA GLU A 116 1.28 -3.06 -7.16
C GLU A 116 -0.24 -3.26 -7.13
N SER A 117 -0.75 -4.21 -7.93
CA SER A 117 -2.19 -4.49 -8.00
C SER A 117 -2.74 -4.99 -6.66
N GLN A 118 -2.02 -5.89 -5.97
CA GLN A 118 -2.42 -6.38 -4.65
C GLN A 118 -2.38 -5.27 -3.59
N CYS A 119 -1.36 -4.42 -3.62
CA CYS A 119 -1.26 -3.25 -2.77
C CYS A 119 -2.45 -2.30 -2.98
N LEU A 120 -2.80 -1.99 -4.23
CA LEU A 120 -3.96 -1.16 -4.56
C LEU A 120 -5.26 -1.77 -4.03
N GLN A 121 -5.44 -3.08 -4.14
CA GLN A 121 -6.62 -3.76 -3.58
C GLN A 121 -6.73 -3.56 -2.07
N ARG A 122 -5.64 -3.73 -1.32
CA ARG A 122 -5.63 -3.50 0.15
C ARG A 122 -6.00 -2.07 0.50
N HIS A 123 -5.40 -1.09 -0.16
CA HIS A 123 -5.68 0.33 0.11
C HIS A 123 -7.10 0.76 -0.30
N HIS A 124 -7.61 0.28 -1.45
CA HIS A 124 -8.98 0.55 -1.85
C HIS A 124 -9.99 -0.12 -0.91
N ALA A 125 -9.72 -1.36 -0.50
CA ALA A 125 -10.53 -2.05 0.50
C ALA A 125 -10.56 -1.29 1.82
N TRP A 126 -9.38 -0.88 2.33
CA TRP A 126 -9.28 -0.20 3.62
C TRP A 126 -10.06 1.11 3.61
N ARG A 127 -9.85 1.94 2.57
CA ARG A 127 -10.50 3.24 2.45
C ARG A 127 -12.02 3.09 2.26
N GLY A 128 -12.44 2.10 1.49
CA GLY A 128 -13.85 1.80 1.25
C GLY A 128 -14.57 1.28 2.49
N PHE A 129 -13.94 0.37 3.25
CA PHE A 129 -14.41 -0.11 4.54
C PHE A 129 -14.58 1.04 5.54
N TYR A 130 -13.55 1.89 5.67
CA TYR A 130 -13.60 3.07 6.53
C TYR A 130 -14.78 3.99 6.19
N ALA A 131 -14.97 4.30 4.91
CA ALA A 131 -16.07 5.14 4.45
C ALA A 131 -17.45 4.51 4.68
N ASP A 132 -17.58 3.19 4.52
CA ASP A 132 -18.84 2.45 4.77
C ASP A 132 -19.20 2.42 6.27
N ALA A 133 -18.21 2.23 7.15
CA ALA A 133 -18.38 2.34 8.59
C ALA A 133 -18.78 3.78 9.01
N TRP A 134 -18.11 4.79 8.46
CA TRP A 134 -18.49 6.19 8.70
C TRP A 134 -19.92 6.50 8.22
N ALA A 135 -20.31 6.00 7.05
CA ALA A 135 -21.67 6.18 6.52
C ALA A 135 -22.76 5.59 7.43
N ARG A 136 -22.41 4.54 8.21
CA ARG A 136 -23.30 3.91 9.21
C ARG A 136 -23.31 4.62 10.56
N GLY A 137 -22.56 5.72 10.71
CA GLY A 137 -22.47 6.48 11.96
C GLY A 137 -21.54 5.85 13.00
N GLU A 138 -20.69 4.91 12.62
CA GLU A 138 -19.70 4.34 13.54
C GLU A 138 -18.70 5.41 13.97
N ARG A 139 -18.59 5.65 15.29
CA ARG A 139 -17.70 6.69 15.84
C ARG A 139 -16.22 6.33 15.80
N ASN A 140 -15.91 5.03 15.75
CA ASN A 140 -14.54 4.54 15.64
C ASN A 140 -14.45 3.39 14.62
N PRO A 141 -14.47 3.71 13.31
CA PRO A 141 -14.38 2.71 12.23
C PRO A 141 -13.13 1.83 12.28
N LEU A 142 -12.07 2.29 12.96
CA LEU A 142 -10.80 1.57 13.05
C LEU A 142 -10.71 0.67 14.29
N ALA A 143 -11.64 0.77 15.25
CA ALA A 143 -11.63 -0.08 16.46
C ALA A 143 -11.60 -1.58 16.13
N PRO A 144 -12.41 -2.08 15.17
CA PRO A 144 -12.37 -3.49 14.78
C PRO A 144 -11.05 -3.92 14.16
N LEU A 145 -10.25 -2.98 13.64
CA LEU A 145 -8.96 -3.25 13.01
C LEU A 145 -7.80 -3.12 14.02
N SER A 146 -7.93 -2.29 15.05
CA SER A 146 -6.81 -1.87 15.92
C SER A 146 -5.99 -3.03 16.51
N PRO A 147 -6.59 -4.11 17.09
CA PRO A 147 -5.81 -5.23 17.62
C PRO A 147 -5.00 -5.99 16.56
N ALA A 148 -5.45 -5.97 15.31
CA ALA A 148 -4.77 -6.63 14.20
C ALA A 148 -3.71 -5.73 13.52
N LEU A 149 -3.59 -4.46 13.93
CA LEU A 149 -2.73 -3.47 13.26
C LEU A 149 -1.50 -3.06 14.09
N GLU A 150 -1.54 -3.11 15.42
CA GLU A 150 -0.46 -2.57 16.28
C GLU A 150 0.92 -3.23 16.03
N GLY A 151 0.99 -4.56 15.93
CA GLY A 151 2.23 -5.28 15.59
C GLY A 151 2.65 -5.08 14.13
N PRO A 152 1.79 -5.40 13.15
CA PRO A 152 2.11 -5.28 11.73
C PRO A 152 2.52 -3.86 11.29
N ALA A 153 1.93 -2.81 11.88
CA ALA A 153 2.27 -1.43 11.54
C ALA A 153 3.71 -1.06 11.96
N ALA A 154 4.09 -1.41 13.20
CA ALA A 154 5.43 -1.14 13.71
C ALA A 154 6.50 -1.92 12.92
N GLU A 155 6.22 -3.18 12.61
CA GLU A 155 7.10 -4.03 11.79
C GLU A 155 7.24 -3.48 10.37
N ALA A 156 6.13 -3.13 9.71
CA ALA A 156 6.15 -2.54 8.37
C ALA A 156 6.94 -1.22 8.37
N ARG A 157 6.68 -0.33 9.33
CA ARG A 157 7.42 0.94 9.47
C ARG A 157 8.91 0.70 9.66
N HIS A 158 9.30 -0.24 10.51
CA HIS A 158 10.71 -0.59 10.72
C HIS A 158 11.34 -1.15 9.45
N ALA A 159 10.68 -2.09 8.77
CA ALA A 159 11.17 -2.71 7.55
C ALA A 159 11.37 -1.70 6.42
N TRP A 160 10.40 -0.79 6.21
CA TRP A 160 10.50 0.26 5.21
C TRP A 160 11.60 1.29 5.50
N ASN A 161 11.80 1.67 6.77
CA ASN A 161 12.91 2.53 7.15
C ASN A 161 14.27 1.83 6.91
N ALA A 162 14.40 0.57 7.32
CA ALA A 162 15.61 -0.21 7.07
C ALA A 162 15.87 -0.37 5.56
N TYR A 163 14.83 -0.60 4.76
CA TYR A 163 14.91 -0.66 3.31
C TYR A 163 15.39 0.67 2.71
N ARG A 164 14.83 1.81 3.12
CA ARG A 164 15.29 3.14 2.70
C ARG A 164 16.78 3.35 2.97
N GLU A 165 17.27 3.00 4.17
CA GLU A 165 18.69 3.16 4.47
C GLU A 165 19.58 2.29 3.59
N ARG A 166 19.17 1.06 3.28
CA ARG A 166 19.89 0.21 2.32
C ARG A 166 19.89 0.82 0.91
N VAL A 167 18.75 1.32 0.44
CA VAL A 167 18.65 2.01 -0.86
C VAL A 167 19.57 3.22 -0.91
N ARG A 168 19.64 4.04 0.15
CA ARG A 168 20.56 5.19 0.23
C ARG A 168 22.03 4.75 0.12
N GLN A 169 22.41 3.69 0.83
CA GLN A 169 23.77 3.14 0.77
C GLN A 169 24.12 2.62 -0.62
N THR A 170 23.21 1.88 -1.27
CA THR A 170 23.41 1.37 -2.64
C THR A 170 23.48 2.52 -3.65
N ALA A 171 22.58 3.50 -3.56
CA ALA A 171 22.56 4.67 -4.44
C ALA A 171 23.84 5.51 -4.33
N ALA A 172 24.40 5.67 -3.13
CA ALA A 172 25.66 6.40 -2.93
C ALA A 172 26.86 5.73 -3.65
N ARG A 173 26.83 4.40 -3.75
CA ARG A 173 27.83 3.57 -4.45
C ARG A 173 27.55 3.38 -5.94
N ALA A 174 26.41 3.89 -6.43
CA ALA A 174 26.02 3.74 -7.82
C ALA A 174 26.97 4.51 -8.77
N PRO A 175 27.17 4.01 -10.01
CA PRO A 175 27.98 4.70 -11.00
C PRO A 175 27.31 6.01 -11.44
N THR A 176 28.13 6.98 -11.87
CA THR A 176 27.64 8.30 -12.34
C THR A 176 26.87 8.19 -13.66
N GLN A 177 27.26 7.26 -14.53
CA GLN A 177 26.59 6.97 -15.79
C GLN A 177 26.06 5.55 -15.79
N ALA A 178 24.93 5.34 -16.46
CA ALA A 178 24.40 3.99 -16.67
C ALA A 178 25.39 3.20 -17.54
N VAL A 179 25.68 1.97 -17.12
CA VAL A 179 26.46 1.04 -17.94
C VAL A 179 25.49 0.34 -18.87
N ASP A 180 25.74 0.44 -20.17
CA ASP A 180 24.89 -0.16 -21.21
C ASP A 180 24.88 -1.68 -21.04
N PRO A 181 23.72 -2.32 -20.80
CA PRO A 181 23.73 -3.71 -20.38
C PRO A 181 23.81 -4.66 -21.58
N ALA A 182 24.72 -5.64 -21.49
CA ALA A 182 24.70 -6.84 -22.34
C ALA A 182 23.66 -7.89 -21.87
N ARG A 183 22.83 -7.56 -20.86
CA ARG A 183 21.91 -8.46 -20.14
C ARG A 183 20.54 -7.79 -19.93
N PRO A 184 19.47 -8.55 -19.66
CA PRO A 184 18.14 -7.99 -19.37
C PRO A 184 18.05 -7.23 -18.04
N SER A 185 19.05 -7.37 -17.15
CA SER A 185 19.20 -6.52 -15.96
C SER A 185 20.06 -5.29 -16.26
N ARG A 186 19.67 -4.14 -15.70
CA ARG A 186 20.40 -2.87 -15.87
C ARG A 186 20.86 -2.35 -14.52
N LYS A 187 22.15 -2.01 -14.42
CA LYS A 187 22.69 -1.31 -13.25
C LYS A 187 22.18 0.14 -13.21
N LEU A 188 21.59 0.53 -12.09
CA LEU A 188 21.04 1.87 -11.91
C LEU A 188 22.16 2.89 -11.66
N SER A 189 22.16 3.99 -12.38
CA SER A 189 23.05 5.13 -12.15
C SER A 189 22.56 5.99 -10.98
N ARG A 190 23.41 6.88 -10.46
CA ARG A 190 23.01 7.84 -9.41
C ARG A 190 21.76 8.66 -9.80
N ASN A 191 21.64 9.03 -11.08
CA ASN A 191 20.49 9.76 -11.58
C ASN A 191 19.22 8.90 -11.62
N ASP A 192 19.35 7.59 -11.87
CA ASP A 192 18.22 6.65 -11.84
C ASP A 192 17.73 6.43 -10.39
N TRP A 193 18.63 6.44 -9.40
CA TRP A 193 18.28 6.26 -7.98
C TRP A 193 17.58 7.47 -7.36
N LYS A 194 17.90 8.69 -7.81
CA LYS A 194 17.34 9.93 -7.25
C LYS A 194 15.79 9.93 -7.19
N PRO A 195 15.05 9.72 -8.29
CA PRO A 195 13.59 9.70 -8.25
C PRO A 195 13.04 8.57 -7.37
N TYR A 196 13.75 7.44 -7.26
CA TYR A 196 13.34 6.35 -6.39
C TYR A 196 13.49 6.69 -4.90
N LEU A 197 14.61 7.30 -4.51
CA LEU A 197 14.81 7.81 -3.15
C LEU A 197 13.77 8.87 -2.79
N GLU A 198 13.53 9.84 -3.68
CA GLU A 198 12.51 10.87 -3.45
C GLU A 198 11.10 10.28 -3.29
N ARG A 199 10.77 9.23 -4.05
CA ARG A 199 9.52 8.47 -3.87
C ARG A 199 9.47 7.83 -2.49
N LEU A 200 10.53 7.14 -2.06
CA LEU A 200 10.58 6.48 -0.75
C LEU A 200 10.40 7.47 0.41
N GLU A 201 10.99 8.67 0.34
CA GLU A 201 10.78 9.69 1.37
C GLU A 201 9.31 10.12 1.43
N ARG A 202 8.67 10.39 0.28
CA ARG A 202 7.25 10.77 0.23
C ARG A 202 6.34 9.66 0.74
N VAL A 203 6.62 8.42 0.36
CA VAL A 203 5.87 7.24 0.80
C VAL A 203 5.96 7.06 2.32
N LEU A 204 7.14 7.23 2.91
CA LEU A 204 7.36 7.07 4.35
C LEU A 204 6.79 8.23 5.18
N ALA A 205 6.79 9.45 4.65
CA ALA A 205 6.18 10.61 5.33
C ALA A 205 4.64 10.63 5.20
N GLY A 206 4.10 10.04 4.13
CA GLY A 206 2.69 10.11 3.77
C GLY A 206 1.70 9.67 4.85
N PRO A 207 1.89 8.53 5.56
CA PRO A 207 0.95 8.06 6.56
C PRO A 207 0.65 9.08 7.66
N GLU A 208 1.67 9.77 8.18
CA GLU A 208 1.51 10.77 9.24
C GLU A 208 0.84 12.05 8.73
N LEU A 209 1.20 12.50 7.53
CA LEU A 209 0.57 13.65 6.88
C LEU A 209 -0.91 13.41 6.61
N LEU A 210 -1.25 12.25 6.03
CA LEU A 210 -2.62 11.84 5.75
C LEU A 210 -3.42 11.64 7.04
N ALA A 211 -2.85 11.01 8.04
CA ALA A 211 -3.50 10.80 9.33
C ALA A 211 -3.78 12.13 10.04
N THR A 212 -2.83 13.06 10.02
CA THR A 212 -3.01 14.40 10.59
C THR A 212 -4.17 15.12 9.91
N HIS A 213 -4.17 15.19 8.58
CA HIS A 213 -5.25 15.84 7.83
C HIS A 213 -6.59 15.12 8.01
N GLN A 214 -6.63 13.79 8.01
CA GLN A 214 -7.85 13.03 8.27
C GLN A 214 -8.43 13.35 9.66
N CYS A 215 -7.60 13.39 10.70
CA CYS A 215 -8.05 13.60 12.07
C CYS A 215 -8.53 15.03 12.35
N THR A 216 -8.11 16.03 11.59
CA THR A 216 -8.68 17.39 11.68
C THR A 216 -10.09 17.47 11.08
N LEU A 217 -10.45 16.57 10.16
CA LEU A 217 -11.77 16.53 9.52
C LEU A 217 -12.80 15.67 10.26
N VAL A 218 -12.34 14.81 11.16
CA VAL A 218 -13.23 13.98 12.00
C VAL A 218 -13.85 14.87 13.08
N PRO A 219 -15.19 14.89 13.27
CA PRO A 219 -15.84 15.81 14.21
C PRO A 219 -15.46 15.61 15.69
N THR A 220 -15.00 14.43 16.07
CA THR A 220 -14.60 14.10 17.46
C THR A 220 -13.49 13.06 17.41
N PRO A 221 -12.26 13.45 17.03
CA PRO A 221 -11.15 12.52 16.91
C PRO A 221 -10.75 12.02 18.31
N SER A 222 -10.38 10.75 18.42
CA SER A 222 -9.76 10.25 19.64
C SER A 222 -8.39 10.91 19.85
N PRO A 223 -7.86 10.98 21.09
CA PRO A 223 -6.54 11.54 21.36
C PRO A 223 -5.40 10.87 20.57
N ASP A 224 -5.58 9.59 20.21
CA ASP A 224 -4.65 8.77 19.45
C ASP A 224 -5.04 8.61 17.97
N CYS A 225 -5.96 9.44 17.46
CA CYS A 225 -6.48 9.34 16.10
C CYS A 225 -5.35 9.30 15.06
N VAL A 226 -4.40 10.25 15.15
CA VAL A 226 -3.29 10.36 14.19
C VAL A 226 -2.45 9.10 14.19
N GLN A 227 -2.07 8.59 15.37
CA GLN A 227 -1.28 7.37 15.50
C GLN A 227 -2.01 6.17 14.90
N ARG A 228 -3.28 5.96 15.27
CA ARG A 228 -4.09 4.83 14.76
C ARG A 228 -4.27 4.86 13.26
N PHE A 229 -4.52 6.04 12.68
CA PHE A 229 -4.61 6.17 11.23
C PHE A 229 -3.27 5.91 10.55
N ALA A 230 -2.19 6.53 11.01
CA ALA A 230 -0.87 6.34 10.42
C ALA A 230 -0.46 4.86 10.46
N ASP A 231 -0.67 4.19 11.60
CA ASP A 231 -0.35 2.77 11.76
C ASP A 231 -1.23 1.90 10.87
N SER A 232 -2.52 2.21 10.75
CA SER A 232 -3.39 1.48 9.82
C SER A 232 -2.93 1.58 8.36
N LEU A 233 -2.37 2.72 7.95
CA LEU A 233 -1.81 2.93 6.62
C LEU A 233 -0.50 2.17 6.42
N PHE A 234 0.40 2.19 7.41
CA PHE A 234 1.63 1.39 7.38
C PHE A 234 1.33 -0.11 7.34
N ALA A 235 0.33 -0.59 8.07
CA ALA A 235 -0.07 -1.99 8.05
C ALA A 235 -0.66 -2.44 6.70
N GLN A 236 -1.13 -1.53 5.84
CA GLN A 236 -1.53 -1.87 4.46
C GLN A 236 -0.33 -1.94 3.51
N MET A 237 0.80 -1.33 3.89
CA MET A 237 2.05 -1.41 3.14
C MET A 237 2.75 -2.72 3.48
N GLU A 238 2.90 -3.57 2.49
CA GLU A 238 3.65 -4.82 2.66
C GLU A 238 5.13 -4.49 2.88
N ALA A 239 5.75 -5.16 3.85
CA ALA A 239 7.15 -4.94 4.15
C ALA A 239 8.03 -5.41 2.96
N PRO A 240 9.05 -4.64 2.55
CA PRO A 240 10.01 -5.10 1.56
C PRO A 240 10.71 -6.36 2.08
N GLN A 241 10.68 -7.43 1.28
CA GLN A 241 11.33 -8.69 1.64
C GLN A 241 12.85 -8.51 1.69
N PRO A 242 13.57 -9.19 2.61
CA PRO A 242 15.02 -9.16 2.63
C PRO A 242 15.62 -9.81 1.35
N PRO A 243 16.82 -9.41 0.91
CA PRO A 243 17.48 -10.06 -0.20
C PRO A 243 17.75 -11.54 0.10
N GLY A 244 17.32 -12.44 -0.80
CA GLY A 244 17.54 -13.88 -0.70
C GLY A 244 16.34 -14.73 -0.27
N SER A 245 15.19 -14.11 0.10
CA SER A 245 13.95 -14.85 0.39
C SER A 245 13.02 -15.02 -0.81
N SER A 246 13.46 -14.65 -2.03
CA SER A 246 12.83 -15.10 -3.27
C SER A 246 13.25 -16.55 -3.55
N GLU A 247 12.83 -17.48 -2.69
CA GLU A 247 12.71 -18.87 -3.13
C GLU A 247 11.59 -18.91 -4.16
N GLY A 248 11.97 -18.93 -5.45
CA GLY A 248 11.10 -19.28 -6.57
C GLY A 248 9.72 -18.60 -6.57
N GLY A 249 9.66 -17.36 -7.07
CA GLY A 249 8.43 -16.96 -7.77
C GLY A 249 8.30 -17.83 -9.04
N PRO A 250 7.12 -18.37 -9.36
CA PRO A 250 6.91 -19.38 -10.40
C PRO A 250 7.42 -18.98 -11.79
#